data_AF-A0A540NC14-F1
#
_entry.id   AF-A0A540NC14-F1
#
_cell.length_a   1.000
_cell.length_b   1.000
_cell.length_c   1.000
_cell.angle_alpha   90.00
_cell.angle_beta   90.00
_cell.angle_gamma   90.00
#
_symmetry.space_group_name_H-M   'P 1'
#
loop_
_entity.id
_entity.type
_entity.pdbx_description
1 polymer ?
#
loop_
_entity_poly.entity_id
_entity_poly.type
_entity_poly.pdbx_seq_one_letter_code
_entity_poly.pdbx_strand_id
1 'polypeptide(L)'
;MDLMNLPIQLDNYIHDMKMHSEFSSLRGIGDLAKELVKTGRFASYMLVYKLLTLTLVLPVATASVERAFSAMKIVKTQLRNKMGDQWLSDSMLVYIERDVFAFIDNEPIMRRFHDMKPRRQQL
;
A
#
# COMPACT_ATOMS: atom_id res chain seq x y z
N MET A 1 11.39 -15.89 17.80
CA MET A 1 11.02 -16.62 16.57
C MET A 1 12.32 -16.78 15.79
N ASP A 2 12.94 -17.94 15.93
CA ASP A 2 14.32 -18.14 15.49
C ASP A 2 14.36 -18.34 13.98
N LEU A 3 14.95 -17.40 13.24
CA LEU A 3 15.11 -17.51 11.77
C LEU A 3 15.94 -18.74 11.38
N MET A 4 16.67 -19.33 12.32
CA MET A 4 17.39 -20.59 12.16
C MET A 4 16.49 -21.75 11.68
N ASN A 5 15.19 -21.70 11.95
CA ASN A 5 14.24 -22.75 11.54
C ASN A 5 13.65 -22.53 10.14
N LEU A 6 13.94 -21.40 9.48
CA LEU A 6 13.42 -21.12 8.14
C LEU A 6 13.90 -22.13 7.08
N PRO A 7 15.19 -22.50 7.01
CA PRO A 7 15.65 -23.47 6.02
C PRO A 7 14.96 -24.83 6.17
N ILE A 8 14.83 -25.30 7.41
CA ILE A 8 14.15 -26.56 7.74
C ILE A 8 12.67 -26.50 7.36
N GLN A 9 11.98 -25.39 7.69
CA GLN A 9 10.60 -25.19 7.28
C GLN A 9 10.45 -25.14 5.75
N LEU A 10 11.39 -24.51 5.04
CA LEU A 10 11.37 -24.44 3.59
C LEU A 10 11.54 -25.80 2.93
N ASP A 11 12.46 -26.64 3.42
CA ASP A 11 12.67 -27.98 2.88
C ASP A 11 11.43 -28.85 3.08
N ASN A 12 10.88 -28.86 4.31
CA ASN A 12 9.65 -29.58 4.62
C ASN A 12 8.46 -29.07 3.82
N TYR A 13 8.38 -27.76 3.64
CA TYR A 13 7.36 -27.11 2.82
C TYR A 13 7.47 -27.55 1.36
N ILE A 14 8.65 -27.45 0.74
CA ILE A 14 8.86 -27.82 -0.66
C ILE A 14 8.51 -29.28 -0.90
N HIS A 15 8.86 -30.16 0.05
CA HIS A 15 8.50 -31.56 -0.03
C HIS A 15 6.98 -31.76 0.04
N ASP A 16 6.31 -31.17 1.04
CA ASP A 16 4.86 -31.26 1.22
C ASP A 16 4.08 -30.72 0.02
N MET A 17 4.47 -29.56 -0.52
CA MET A 17 3.83 -28.95 -1.69
C MET A 17 3.95 -29.85 -2.93
N LYS A 18 5.05 -30.60 -3.09
CA LYS A 18 5.23 -31.51 -4.24
C LYS A 18 4.42 -32.79 -4.13
N MET A 19 4.06 -33.21 -2.92
CA MET A 19 3.33 -34.45 -2.67
C MET A 19 1.81 -34.29 -2.85
N HIS A 20 1.29 -33.07 -2.76
CA HIS A 20 -0.14 -32.80 -2.77
C HIS A 20 -0.61 -32.16 -4.08
N SER A 21 -1.58 -32.81 -4.74
CA SER A 21 -2.11 -32.38 -6.04
C SER A 21 -2.76 -31.00 -6.01
N GLU A 22 -3.25 -30.55 -4.85
CA GLU A 22 -3.85 -29.22 -4.68
C GLU A 22 -2.86 -28.07 -4.96
N PHE A 23 -1.55 -28.32 -4.87
CA PHE A 23 -0.51 -27.35 -5.21
C PHE A 23 0.07 -27.53 -6.63
N SER A 24 -0.38 -28.54 -7.38
CA SER A 24 0.21 -28.90 -8.68
C SER A 24 -0.15 -27.94 -9.82
N SER A 25 -1.27 -27.22 -9.73
CA SER A 25 -1.81 -26.39 -10.81
C SER A 25 -1.84 -24.88 -10.50
N LEU A 26 -0.94 -24.40 -9.62
CA LEU A 26 -0.90 -23.00 -9.20
C LEU A 26 -0.19 -22.13 -10.23
N ARG A 27 -0.76 -20.95 -10.54
CA ARG A 27 -0.24 -20.04 -11.57
C ARG A 27 0.67 -18.95 -11.02
N GLY A 28 0.70 -18.77 -9.70
CA GLY A 28 1.56 -17.78 -9.08
C GLY A 28 1.56 -17.83 -7.56
N ILE A 29 2.36 -16.92 -6.99
CA ILE A 29 2.60 -16.82 -5.54
C ILE A 29 1.33 -16.44 -4.75
N GLY A 30 0.41 -15.69 -5.38
CA GLY A 30 -0.89 -15.37 -4.78
C GLY A 30 -1.81 -16.59 -4.65
N ASP A 31 -1.81 -17.49 -5.64
CA ASP A 31 -2.60 -18.72 -5.59
C ASP A 31 -2.04 -19.68 -4.53
N LEU A 32 -0.71 -19.74 -4.42
CA LEU A 32 -0.01 -20.47 -3.38
C LEU A 32 -0.38 -19.99 -1.98
N ALA A 33 -0.38 -18.68 -1.74
CA ALA A 33 -0.79 -18.11 -0.46
C ALA A 33 -2.25 -18.46 -0.12
N LYS A 34 -3.16 -18.42 -1.11
CA LYS A 34 -4.57 -18.77 -0.92
C LYS A 34 -4.76 -20.24 -0.57
N GLU A 35 -4.10 -21.16 -1.30
CA GLU A 35 -4.22 -22.59 -1.01
C GLU A 35 -3.63 -22.94 0.36
N LEU A 36 -2.52 -22.32 0.78
CA LEU A 36 -1.98 -22.55 2.13
C LEU A 36 -2.93 -22.17 3.27
N VAL A 37 -3.70 -21.10 3.08
CA VAL A 37 -4.73 -20.68 4.04
C VAL A 37 -5.88 -21.68 4.01
N LYS A 38 -6.37 -22.01 2.81
CA LYS A 38 -7.49 -22.93 2.60
C LYS A 38 -7.23 -24.32 3.19
N THR A 39 -6.01 -24.82 3.08
CA THR A 39 -5.64 -26.14 3.62
C THR A 39 -5.15 -26.08 5.08
N GLY A 40 -5.17 -24.91 5.72
CA GLY A 40 -4.70 -24.74 7.11
C GLY A 40 -3.18 -24.86 7.32
N ARG A 41 -2.40 -25.00 6.24
CA ARG A 41 -0.94 -25.22 6.31
C ARG A 41 -0.15 -23.96 6.65
N PHE A 42 -0.77 -22.79 6.62
CA PHE A 42 -0.17 -21.54 7.08
C PHE A 42 0.32 -21.61 8.54
N ALA A 43 -0.33 -22.40 9.40
CA ALA A 43 0.06 -22.58 10.79
C ALA A 43 1.34 -23.44 10.91
N SER A 44 1.43 -24.52 10.14
CA SER A 44 2.59 -25.43 10.09
C SER A 44 3.82 -24.77 9.49
N TYR A 45 3.64 -23.91 8.49
CA TYR A 45 4.71 -23.22 7.76
C TYR A 45 4.64 -21.70 7.95
N MET A 46 4.49 -21.26 9.20
CA MET A 46 4.29 -19.84 9.52
C MET A 46 5.39 -18.91 8.99
N LEU A 47 6.67 -19.35 8.96
CA LEU A 47 7.75 -18.51 8.43
C LEU A 47 7.66 -18.35 6.91
N VAL A 48 7.34 -19.45 6.21
CA VAL A 48 7.13 -19.45 4.76
C VAL A 48 5.92 -18.59 4.40
N TYR A 49 4.81 -18.73 5.12
CA TYR A 49 3.61 -17.92 4.92
C TYR A 49 3.89 -16.42 5.13
N LYS A 50 4.68 -16.05 6.14
CA LYS A 50 5.12 -14.67 6.35
C LYS A 50 5.96 -14.14 5.20
N LEU A 51 6.88 -14.94 4.67
CA LEU A 51 7.67 -14.58 3.49
C LEU A 51 6.78 -14.34 2.27
N LEU A 52 5.84 -15.24 1.99
CA LEU A 52 4.87 -15.08 0.90
C LEU A 52 4.01 -13.82 1.07
N THR A 53 3.60 -13.52 2.31
CA THR A 53 2.82 -12.31 2.60
C THR A 53 3.65 -11.06 2.36
N LEU A 54 4.91 -11.04 2.81
CA LEU A 54 5.82 -9.91 2.59
C LEU A 54 6.08 -9.69 1.09
N THR A 55 6.33 -10.75 0.31
CA THR A 55 6.56 -10.61 -1.13
C THR A 55 5.33 -10.11 -1.88
N LEU A 56 4.12 -10.43 -1.41
CA LEU A 56 2.87 -9.91 -1.98
C LEU A 56 2.59 -8.45 -1.59
N VAL A 57 2.92 -8.05 -0.36
CA VAL A 57 2.65 -6.70 0.16
C VAL A 57 3.71 -5.69 -0.28
N LEU A 58 4.96 -6.13 -0.45
CA LEU A 58 6.10 -5.26 -0.74
C LEU A 58 5.90 -4.41 -2.00
N PRO A 59 5.42 -4.93 -3.15
CA PRO A 59 5.18 -4.10 -4.34
C PRO A 59 4.16 -2.98 -4.08
N VAL A 60 3.11 -3.26 -3.31
CA VAL A 60 2.07 -2.27 -2.97
C VAL A 60 2.63 -1.20 -2.05
N ALA A 61 3.42 -1.59 -1.06
CA ALA A 61 4.10 -0.67 -0.16
C ALA A 61 5.09 0.22 -0.92
N THR A 62 5.91 -0.37 -1.80
CA THR A 62 6.86 0.38 -2.65
C THR A 62 6.14 1.38 -3.55
N ALA A 63 5.08 0.95 -4.26
CA ALA A 63 4.30 1.84 -5.11
C ALA A 63 3.65 2.99 -4.31
N SER A 64 3.20 2.72 -3.08
CA SER A 64 2.63 3.73 -2.19
C SER A 64 3.67 4.78 -1.77
N VAL A 65 4.88 4.34 -1.44
CA VAL A 65 6.01 5.22 -1.11
C VAL A 65 6.42 6.05 -2.32
N GLU A 66 6.63 5.43 -3.49
CA GLU A 66 6.97 6.13 -4.73
C GLU A 66 5.92 7.18 -5.11
N ARG A 67 4.63 6.84 -4.97
CA ARG A 67 3.52 7.77 -5.17
C ARG A 67 3.59 8.96 -4.22
N ALA A 68 3.85 8.74 -2.93
CA ALA A 68 3.98 9.81 -1.94
C ALA A 68 5.18 10.72 -2.24
N PHE A 69 6.34 10.17 -2.62
CA PHE A 69 7.51 10.96 -3.01
C PHE A 69 7.28 11.76 -4.30
N SER A 70 6.58 11.16 -5.29
CA SER A 70 6.18 11.86 -6.51
C SER A 70 5.22 13.02 -6.22
N ALA A 71 4.20 12.79 -5.38
CA ALA A 71 3.27 13.83 -4.92
C ALA A 71 4.03 14.96 -4.21
N MET A 72 4.94 14.64 -3.30
CA MET A 72 5.77 15.63 -2.62
C MET A 72 6.60 16.46 -3.61
N LYS A 73 7.19 15.82 -4.62
CA LYS A 73 7.95 16.51 -5.68
C LYS A 73 7.05 17.49 -6.43
N ILE A 74 5.87 17.05 -6.86
CA ILE A 74 4.91 17.90 -7.60
C ILE A 74 4.47 19.08 -6.74
N VAL A 75 4.02 18.85 -5.51
CA VAL A 75 3.54 19.91 -4.60
C VAL A 75 4.66 20.92 -4.30
N LYS A 76 5.87 20.47 -3.97
CA LYS A 76 7.00 21.37 -3.66
C LYS A 76 7.51 22.13 -4.89
N THR A 77 7.58 21.49 -6.05
CA THR A 77 8.06 22.14 -7.28
C THR A 77 7.04 23.15 -7.83
N GLN A 78 5.74 22.87 -7.75
CA GLN A 78 4.69 23.77 -8.25
C GLN A 78 4.39 24.95 -7.30
N LEU A 79 4.42 24.77 -5.97
CA LEU A 79 3.93 25.76 -5.00
C LEU A 79 5.02 26.58 -4.25
N ARG A 80 6.27 26.58 -4.76
CA ARG A 80 7.47 27.23 -4.18
C ARG A 80 7.89 26.64 -2.81
N ASN A 81 9.21 26.50 -2.62
CA ASN A 81 9.90 25.93 -1.44
C ASN A 81 9.68 26.64 -0.07
N LYS A 82 8.66 27.50 0.08
CA LYS A 82 8.33 28.22 1.33
C LYS A 82 6.98 27.80 1.94
N MET A 83 6.49 26.62 1.60
CA MET A 83 5.27 26.07 2.17
C MET A 83 5.53 25.56 3.60
N GLY A 84 4.69 25.96 4.56
CA GLY A 84 4.76 25.44 5.93
C GLY A 84 4.31 23.97 6.00
N ASP A 85 4.80 23.23 6.99
CA ASP A 85 4.62 21.78 7.10
C ASP A 85 3.14 21.35 7.11
N GLN A 86 2.27 22.11 7.79
CA GLN A 86 0.84 21.83 7.82
C GLN A 86 0.22 21.92 6.42
N TRP A 87 0.53 22.99 5.68
CA TRP A 87 -0.02 23.18 4.34
C TRP A 87 0.50 22.12 3.36
N LEU A 88 1.77 21.74 3.48
CA LEU A 88 2.36 20.67 2.69
C LEU A 88 1.67 19.33 2.99
N SER A 89 1.44 19.02 4.26
CA SER A 89 0.72 17.81 4.68
C SER A 89 -0.69 17.78 4.10
N ASP A 90 -1.45 18.87 4.25
CA ASP A 90 -2.82 18.97 3.75
C ASP A 90 -2.87 18.82 2.22
N SER A 91 -1.93 19.44 1.50
CA SER A 91 -1.83 19.36 0.04
C SER A 91 -1.42 17.96 -0.46
N MET A 92 -0.50 17.29 0.24
CA MET A 92 -0.12 15.91 -0.10
C MET A 92 -1.28 14.94 0.11
N LEU A 93 -2.07 15.11 1.17
CA LEU A 93 -3.24 14.28 1.44
C LEU A 93 -4.25 14.34 0.28
N VAL A 94 -4.59 15.56 -0.16
CA VAL A 94 -5.52 15.75 -1.30
C VAL A 94 -4.97 15.13 -2.59
N TYR A 95 -3.65 15.20 -2.81
CA TYR A 95 -3.04 14.67 -4.02
C TYR A 95 -2.93 13.13 -4.02
N ILE A 96 -2.54 12.53 -2.88
CA ILE A 96 -2.43 11.07 -2.75
C ILE A 96 -3.80 10.40 -2.84
N GLU A 97 -4.80 11.01 -2.21
CA GLU A 97 -6.19 10.52 -2.19
C GLU A 97 -7.05 11.17 -3.27
N ARG A 98 -6.44 11.65 -4.37
CA ARG A 98 -7.14 12.36 -5.44
C ARG A 98 -8.33 11.57 -5.99
N ASP A 99 -8.23 10.25 -6.04
CA ASP A 99 -9.32 9.38 -6.52
C ASP A 99 -10.53 9.44 -5.57
N VAL A 100 -10.32 9.56 -4.25
CA VAL A 100 -11.39 9.76 -3.27
C VAL A 100 -11.96 11.17 -3.37
N PHE A 101 -11.10 12.18 -3.48
CA PHE A 101 -11.51 13.59 -3.60
C PHE A 101 -12.21 13.90 -4.94
N ALA A 102 -11.97 13.11 -5.98
CA ALA A 102 -12.65 13.25 -7.28
C ALA A 102 -14.16 13.00 -7.20
N PHE A 103 -14.64 12.29 -6.17
CA PHE A 103 -16.07 12.08 -5.93
C PHE A 103 -16.74 13.24 -5.18
N ILE A 104 -15.97 14.19 -4.65
CA ILE A 104 -16.50 15.34 -3.93
C ILE A 104 -16.77 16.46 -4.95
N ASP A 105 -18.00 16.98 -4.96
CA ASP A 105 -18.36 18.13 -5.80
C ASP A 105 -17.60 19.39 -5.37
N ASN A 106 -17.11 20.14 -6.35
CA ASN A 106 -16.39 21.40 -6.13
C ASN A 106 -17.33 22.53 -5.68
N GLU A 107 -18.62 22.47 -6.03
CA GLU A 107 -19.61 23.49 -5.68
C GLU A 107 -19.70 23.79 -4.17
N PRO A 108 -19.87 22.78 -3.27
CA PRO A 108 -19.88 23.03 -1.83
C PRO A 108 -18.52 23.53 -1.29
N ILE A 109 -17.41 23.13 -1.91
CA ILE A 109 -16.06 23.58 -1.52
C ILE A 109 -15.89 25.07 -1.85
N MET A 110 -16.29 25.48 -3.06
CA MET A 110 -16.24 26.87 -3.51
C MET A 110 -17.12 27.77 -2.64
N ARG A 111 -18.36 27.36 -2.34
CA ARG A 111 -19.26 28.12 -1.46
C ARG A 111 -18.65 28.31 -0.08
N ARG A 112 -18.17 27.24 0.54
CA ARG A 112 -17.52 27.31 1.86
C ARG A 112 -16.30 28.23 1.85
N PHE A 113 -15.49 28.19 0.79
CA PHE A 113 -14.32 29.06 0.67
C PHE A 113 -14.71 30.52 0.52
N HIS A 114 -15.76 30.82 -0.25
CA HIS A 114 -16.31 32.16 -0.40
C HIS A 114 -16.91 32.70 0.92
N ASP A 115 -17.54 31.84 1.72
CA ASP A 115 -18.13 32.19 3.02
C ASP A 115 -17.08 32.37 4.14
N MET A 116 -15.85 31.89 3.94
CA MET A 116 -14.75 32.20 4.86
C MET A 116 -14.43 33.70 4.81
N LYS A 117 -14.31 34.35 5.99
CA LYS A 117 -14.02 35.79 6.10
C LYS A 117 -12.93 36.24 5.11
N PRO A 118 -13.07 37.40 4.45
CA PRO A 118 -12.16 37.83 3.40
C PRO A 118 -10.74 37.97 3.98
N ARG A 119 -9.85 37.06 3.61
CA ARG A 119 -8.41 37.23 3.79
C ARG A 119 -7.93 38.05 2.59
N ARG A 120 -7.87 39.37 2.78
CA ARG A 120 -7.36 40.42 1.87
C ARG A 120 -6.76 39.90 0.55
N GLN A 121 -7.52 39.98 -0.54
CA GLN A 121 -7.29 40.89 -1.67
C GLN A 121 -8.43 40.68 -2.66
N GLN A 122 -9.21 41.73 -2.86
CA GLN A 122 -10.12 41.86 -4.00
C GLN A 122 -9.23 42.11 -5.23
N LEU A 123 -9.44 41.32 -6.28
CA LEU A 123 -8.98 41.66 -7.64
C LEU A 123 -9.92 42.71 -8.22
#